data_AF-A0A564G251-F1
#
_entry.id   AF-A0A564G251-F1
#
_cell.length_a   1.000
_cell.length_b   1.000
_cell.length_c   1.000
_cell.angle_alpha   90.00
_cell.angle_beta   90.00
_cell.angle_gamma   90.00
#
_symmetry.space_group_name_H-M   'P 1'
#
loop_
_entity.id
_entity.type
_entity.pdbx_description
1 polymer ?
#
loop_
_entity_poly.entity_id
_entity_poly.type
_entity_poly.pdbx_seq_one_letter_code
_entity_poly.pdbx_strand_id
1 'polypeptide(L)' 'MPSVVQSTNSDLLPASMVRRRYGVSDMTVFRWVNDQKLGFPQPIYINTRRYWRLADLEAFEARQAAKREAA' A
#
# COMPACT_ATOMS: atom_id res chain seq x y z
N MET A 1 -21.11 -11.84 -16.40
CA MET A 1 -21.02 -10.39 -16.14
C MET A 1 -20.02 -10.18 -15.01
N PRO A 2 -18.78 -9.69 -15.25
CA PRO A 2 -17.90 -9.35 -14.16
C PRO A 2 -18.35 -8.00 -13.58
N SER A 3 -18.98 -8.02 -12.40
CA SER A 3 -19.20 -6.80 -11.62
C SER A 3 -17.84 -6.19 -11.28
N VAL A 4 -17.53 -5.06 -11.91
CA VAL A 4 -16.40 -4.21 -11.51
C VAL A 4 -16.76 -3.63 -10.15
N VAL A 5 -16.22 -4.24 -9.09
CA VAL A 5 -16.28 -3.67 -7.74
C VAL A 5 -15.44 -2.40 -7.78
N GLN A 6 -16.11 -1.24 -7.80
CA GLN A 6 -15.47 0.07 -7.72
C GLN A 6 -14.94 0.23 -6.29
N SER A 7 -13.62 0.07 -6.12
CA SER A 7 -12.96 0.29 -4.84
C SER A 7 -13.05 1.76 -4.45
N THR A 8 -13.90 2.05 -3.47
CA THR A 8 -14.01 3.39 -2.88
C THR A 8 -12.73 3.74 -2.13
N ASN A 9 -12.36 5.03 -2.10
CA ASN A 9 -11.13 5.56 -1.51
C ASN A 9 -10.89 5.19 -0.02
N SER A 10 -11.91 4.65 0.66
CA SER A 10 -11.85 4.11 2.03
C SER A 10 -11.56 2.61 2.12
N ASP A 11 -11.27 1.94 1.00
CA ASP A 11 -11.03 0.50 0.99
C ASP A 11 -9.76 0.11 1.76
N LEU A 12 -9.91 -0.89 2.63
CA LEU A 12 -8.81 -1.51 3.38
C LEU A 12 -8.28 -2.69 2.58
N LEU A 13 -7.11 -2.50 1.98
CA LEU A 13 -6.43 -3.53 1.22
C LEU A 13 -5.64 -4.48 2.14
N PRO A 14 -5.90 -5.81 2.09
CA PRO A 14 -5.09 -6.76 2.80
C PRO A 14 -3.68 -6.86 2.20
N ALA A 15 -2.71 -7.33 2.98
CA ALA A 15 -1.32 -7.56 2.54
C ALA A 15 -1.21 -8.30 1.19
N SER A 16 -2.11 -9.26 0.97
CA SER A 16 -2.16 -10.07 -0.26
C SER A 16 -2.51 -9.27 -1.52
N MET A 17 -3.27 -8.18 -1.39
CA MET A 17 -3.60 -7.29 -2.50
C MET A 17 -2.49 -6.25 -2.70
N VAL A 18 -1.95 -5.71 -1.60
CA VAL A 18 -0.83 -4.75 -1.63
C VAL A 18 0.38 -5.36 -2.34
N ARG A 19 0.76 -6.59 -1.98
CA ARG A 19 1.86 -7.31 -2.64
C ARG A 19 1.62 -7.52 -4.15
N ARG A 20 0.37 -7.74 -4.57
CA ARG A 20 0.00 -7.92 -5.98
C ARG A 20 0.06 -6.60 -6.74
N ARG A 21 -0.34 -5.50 -6.10
CA ARG A 21 -0.28 -4.15 -6.68
C ARG A 21 1.16 -3.74 -7.01
N TYR A 22 2.08 -3.97 -6.08
CA TYR A 22 3.49 -3.62 -6.27
C TYR A 22 4.34 -4.74 -6.91
N GLY A 23 3.79 -5.96 -7.06
CA GLY A 23 4.53 -7.12 -7.57
C GLY A 23 5.68 -7.56 -6.66
N VAL A 24 5.61 -7.31 -5.35
CA VAL A 24 6.68 -7.60 -4.39
C VAL A 24 6.30 -8.70 -3.42
N SER A 25 7.29 -9.25 -2.69
CA SER A 25 7.07 -10.22 -1.62
C SER A 25 6.60 -9.56 -0.32
N ASP A 26 5.95 -10.32 0.55
CA ASP A 26 5.51 -9.84 1.88
C ASP A 26 6.67 -9.29 2.72
N MET A 27 7.83 -9.94 2.64
CA MET A 27 9.06 -9.50 3.31
C MET A 27 9.52 -8.12 2.83
N THR A 28 9.30 -7.78 1.56
CA THR A 28 9.62 -6.46 1.01
C THR A 28 8.68 -5.41 1.57
N VAL A 29 7.37 -5.70 1.62
CA VAL A 29 6.37 -4.82 2.25
C VAL A 29 6.71 -4.62 3.73
N PHE A 30 7.11 -5.67 4.45
CA PHE A 30 7.55 -5.57 5.84
C PHE A 30 8.78 -4.67 5.99
N ARG A 31 9.79 -4.81 5.12
CA ARG A 31 10.96 -3.92 5.10
C ARG A 31 10.57 -2.47 4.84
N TRP A 32 9.66 -2.21 3.91
CA TRP A 32 9.18 -0.86 3.61
C TRP A 32 8.46 -0.21 4.79
N VAL A 33 7.63 -0.96 5.49
CA VAL A 33 6.97 -0.49 6.73
C VAL A 33 7.98 -0.16 7.82
N ASN A 34 9.06 -0.94 7.92
CA ASN A 34 10.12 -0.72 8.91
C ASN A 34 11.13 0.37 8.49
N ASP A 35 11.20 0.69 7.20
CA ASP A 35 12.10 1.71 6.67
C ASP A 35 11.45 3.09 6.74
N GLN A 36 11.78 3.83 7.80
CA GLN A 36 11.30 5.18 8.03
C GLN A 36 11.72 6.17 6.91
N LYS A 37 12.81 5.89 6.18
CA LYS A 37 13.27 6.76 5.08
C LYS A 37 12.37 6.66 3.85
N LEU A 38 11.72 5.52 3.67
CA LEU A 38 10.79 5.33 2.56
C LEU A 38 9.48 6.06 2.82
N GLY A 39 9.05 6.14 4.08
CA GLY A 39 7.80 6.80 4.46
C GLY A 39 6.57 6.03 3.97
N PHE A 40 6.67 4.70 3.95
CA PHE A 40 5.58 3.81 3.58
C PHE A 40 4.49 3.82 4.67
N PRO A 41 3.20 3.78 4.31
CA PRO A 41 2.13 3.86 5.28
C PRO A 41 2.11 2.66 6.23
N GLN A 42 1.79 2.94 7.50
CA GLN A 42 1.74 1.92 8.53
C GLN A 42 0.52 1.01 8.33
N PRO A 43 0.68 -0.32 8.53
CA PRO A 43 -0.43 -1.25 8.47
C PRO A 43 -1.40 -1.04 9.63
N ILE A 44 -2.68 -1.12 9.32
CA ILE A 44 -3.76 -1.26 10.28
C ILE A 44 -3.91 -2.75 10.57
N TYR A 45 -3.74 -3.12 11.84
CA TYR A 45 -3.92 -4.48 12.30
C TYR A 45 -5.39 -4.70 12.68
N ILE A 46 -6.07 -5.56 11.92
CA ILE A 46 -7.41 -6.03 12.27
C ILE A 46 -7.27 -7.51 12.61
N ASN A 47 -7.41 -7.83 13.89
CA ASN A 47 -7.11 -9.13 14.46
C ASN A 47 -5.64 -9.52 14.20
N THR A 48 -5.36 -10.49 13.33
CA THR A 48 -4.01 -10.96 12.98
C THR A 48 -3.56 -10.56 11.58
N ARG A 49 -4.42 -9.85 10.82
CA ARG A 49 -4.17 -9.49 9.42
C ARG A 49 -3.81 -8.01 9.32
N ARG A 50 -2.85 -7.72 8.43
CA ARG A 50 -2.42 -6.37 8.08
C ARG A 50 -3.25 -5.84 6.92
N TYR A 51 -3.79 -4.65 7.10
CA TYR A 51 -4.54 -3.90 6.12
C TYR A 51 -3.92 -2.53 5.90
N TRP A 52 -4.06 -1.99 4.70
CA TRP A 52 -3.63 -0.65 4.34
C TRP A 52 -4.78 0.08 3.70
N ARG A 53 -4.95 1.37 4.00
CA ARG A 53 -5.94 2.17 3.28
C ARG A 53 -5.41 2.46 1.89
N LEU A 54 -6.30 2.35 0.91
CA LEU A 54 -6.00 2.70 -0.47
C LEU A 54 -5.48 4.15 -0.58
N ALA A 55 -6.16 5.10 0.07
CA ALA A 55 -5.76 6.51 0.09
C ALA A 55 -4.32 6.74 0.58
N ASP A 56 -3.88 6.00 1.61
CA ASP A 56 -2.53 6.13 2.15
C ASP A 56 -1.46 5.58 1.17
N LEU A 57 -1.80 4.52 0.43
CA LEU A 57 -0.94 3.96 -0.61
C LEU A 57 -0.84 4.89 -1.82
N GLU A 58 -1.94 5.48 -2.26
CA GLU A 58 -1.97 6.46 -3.35
C GLU A 58 -1.19 7.73 -2.98
N ALA A 59 -1.36 8.23 -1.76
CA ALA A 59 -0.57 9.36 -1.26
C ALA A 59 0.93 9.03 -1.23
N PHE A 60 1.31 7.80 -0.89
CA PHE A 60 2.70 7.34 -0.94
C PHE A 60 3.21 7.25 -2.38
N GLU A 61 2.43 6.69 -3.31
CA GLU A 61 2.76 6.62 -4.75
C GLU A 61 2.99 8.02 -5.32
N ALA A 62 2.12 8.98 -5.00
CA ALA A 62 2.27 10.38 -5.41
C ALA A 62 3.56 11.02 -4.85
N ARG A 63 3.89 10.78 -3.57
CA ARG A 63 5.16 11.25 -2.96
C ARG A 63 6.38 10.66 -3.65
N GLN A 64 6.35 9.36 -4.00
CA GLN A 64 7.47 8.72 -4.69
C GLN A 64 7.60 9.17 -6.14
N ALA A 65 6.50 9.39 -6.85
CA ALA A 65 6.52 9.97 -8.18
C ALA A 65 7.20 11.35 -8.17
N ALA A 66 6.81 12.23 -7.25
CA ALA A 66 7.43 13.55 -7.07
C ALA A 66 8.91 13.46 -6.69
N LYS A 67 9.30 12.52 -5.82
CA LYS A 67 10.70 12.31 -5.43
C LYS A 67 11.57 11.78 -6.57
N ARG A 68 10.98 10.97 -7.47
CA ARG A 68 11.67 10.43 -8.66
C ARG A 68 11.79 11.45 -9.78
N GLU A 69 10.87 12.40 -9.88
CA GLU A 69 10.93 13.49 -10.87
C GLU A 69 11.97 14.55 -10.50
N ALA A 70 12.29 14.69 -9.21
CA ALA A 70 13.26 15.65 -8.70
C ALA A 70 14.72 15.13 -8.62
N ALA A 71 15.01 13.93 -9.13
CA ALA A 71 16.33 13.27 -9.05
C ALA A 71 16.87 12.93 -10.44
#